data_AF-A0A2D9EC92-F1
#
_entry.id   AF-A0A2D9EC92-F1
#
_cell.length_a   1.000
_cell.length_b   1.000
_cell.length_c   1.000
_cell.angle_alpha   90.00
_cell.angle_beta   90.00
_cell.angle_gamma   90.00
#
_symmetry.space_group_name_H-M   'P 1'
#
loop_
_entity.id
_entity.type
_entity.pdbx_description
1 polymer ?
#
loop_
_entity_poly.entity_id
_entity_poly.type
_entity_poly.pdbx_seq_one_letter_code
_entity_poly.pdbx_strand_id
1 'polypeptide(L)'
;YNGALRVTGQQYFTGYWGDRPLEDHWRRINKISDVFSEDGGSEEGEEEQDELLDPFDIANLPTVEEMMEELPCEEQEHAIALETLAEAYYNAGLDYREKLSDPEEAINIWEELFERLDSSSFHPTTTYQLYRTYLQRETEEGYNNPYCETCNSTYWADQVVLKYPGSEWAILIANPDVLDEEEEAYETERVEYESLLSRFYSKDYQNTLLEVEAILESRPNNPLVCKYELLGAQCVGGLTSYTGDREPYYKALQEITTTCPETEVAEYAASILQQLGISLGGVEAIVEEKEPESSFIESLEKSHYFAILIPVEASSGESEKAKTSDFNKEYFNSQKLRITSNLLNRTHQMILVKSFPNKTKAMDYYTVYTGNREMLIDINSSGYNMFVISSSNFIELFKNKDIEGYTDFFNEYYLSEKSKQSP
;
A
#
# COMPACT_ATOMS: atom_id res chain seq x y z
N TYR A 1 -52.90 -8.49 -38.18
CA TYR A 1 -51.49 -8.15 -37.87
C TYR A 1 -51.27 -6.68 -38.27
N ASN A 2 -50.70 -5.84 -37.42
CA ASN A 2 -50.54 -4.41 -37.71
C ASN A 2 -49.39 -4.20 -38.71
N GLY A 3 -49.74 -3.93 -39.97
CA GLY A 3 -48.77 -3.83 -41.07
C GLY A 3 -47.78 -2.68 -40.93
N ALA A 4 -48.20 -1.55 -40.33
CA ALA A 4 -47.34 -0.40 -40.12
C ALA A 4 -46.21 -0.73 -39.11
N LEU A 5 -46.55 -1.34 -37.98
CA LEU A 5 -45.59 -1.78 -36.96
C LEU A 5 -44.55 -2.77 -37.50
N ARG A 6 -44.95 -3.66 -38.42
CA ARG A 6 -44.03 -4.62 -39.04
C ARG A 6 -42.98 -3.93 -39.91
N VAL A 7 -43.42 -2.99 -40.75
CA VAL A 7 -42.52 -2.24 -41.65
C VAL A 7 -41.57 -1.37 -40.85
N THR A 8 -42.07 -0.69 -39.81
CA THR A 8 -41.23 0.11 -38.93
C THR A 8 -40.21 -0.75 -38.17
N GLY A 9 -40.62 -1.89 -37.61
CA GLY A 9 -39.71 -2.82 -36.93
C GLY A 9 -38.63 -3.38 -37.85
N GLN A 10 -38.98 -3.69 -39.10
CA GLN A 10 -38.02 -4.15 -40.11
C GLN A 10 -37.02 -3.05 -40.48
N GLN A 11 -37.46 -1.81 -40.68
CA GLN A 11 -36.58 -0.68 -40.97
C GLN A 11 -35.62 -0.38 -39.80
N TYR A 12 -36.11 -0.44 -38.56
CA TYR A 12 -35.25 -0.29 -37.37
C TYR A 12 -34.20 -1.39 -37.26
N PHE A 13 -34.60 -2.64 -37.54
CA PHE A 13 -33.70 -3.77 -37.52
C PHE A 13 -32.60 -3.64 -38.56
N THR A 14 -32.95 -3.38 -39.82
CA THR A 14 -31.97 -3.20 -40.91
C THR A 14 -31.11 -1.96 -40.69
N GLY A 15 -31.65 -0.90 -40.10
CA GLY A 15 -30.89 0.31 -39.78
C GLY A 15 -29.84 0.12 -38.68
N TYR A 16 -30.10 -0.73 -37.69
CA TYR A 16 -29.15 -0.99 -36.60
C TYR A 16 -28.19 -2.14 -36.92
N TRP A 17 -28.66 -3.20 -37.59
CA TRP A 17 -27.89 -4.44 -37.76
C TRP A 17 -27.42 -4.72 -39.20
N GLY A 18 -27.92 -3.99 -40.20
CA GLY A 18 -27.67 -4.26 -41.62
C GLY A 18 -28.47 -5.45 -42.16
N ASP A 19 -28.03 -5.97 -43.31
CA ASP A 19 -28.62 -7.16 -43.95
C ASP A 19 -27.85 -8.41 -43.47
N ARG A 20 -28.31 -9.00 -42.36
CA ARG A 20 -27.64 -10.16 -41.75
C ARG A 20 -28.28 -11.49 -42.19
N PRO A 21 -27.48 -12.53 -42.46
CA PRO A 21 -27.99 -13.87 -42.75
C PRO A 21 -28.77 -14.44 -41.56
N LEU A 22 -29.74 -15.32 -41.85
CA LEU A 22 -30.52 -16.00 -40.82
C LEU A 22 -29.74 -17.20 -40.28
N GLU A 23 -29.13 -17.02 -39.11
CA GLU A 23 -28.35 -18.04 -38.42
C GLU A 23 -28.40 -17.86 -36.90
N ASP A 24 -28.01 -18.88 -36.15
CA ASP A 24 -27.96 -18.81 -34.69
C ASP A 24 -26.89 -17.83 -34.20
N HIS A 25 -27.17 -17.15 -33.09
CA HIS A 25 -26.31 -16.11 -32.49
C HIS A 25 -26.02 -14.87 -33.36
N TRP A 26 -26.84 -14.57 -34.38
CA TRP A 26 -26.68 -13.45 -35.31
C TRP A 26 -26.52 -12.04 -34.70
N ARG A 27 -26.80 -11.86 -33.39
CA ARG A 27 -26.70 -10.58 -32.64
C ARG A 27 -25.32 -10.30 -32.01
N ARG A 28 -24.33 -11.17 -32.14
CA ARG A 28 -22.99 -10.96 -31.55
C ARG A 28 -22.15 -10.02 -32.44
N ILE A 29 -21.43 -9.09 -31.81
CA ILE A 29 -20.61 -8.05 -32.47
C ILE A 29 -19.25 -8.59 -32.94
N ASN A 30 -18.72 -9.63 -32.29
CA ASN A 30 -17.43 -10.25 -32.64
C ASN A 30 -17.65 -11.65 -33.26
N LYS A 31 -18.16 -11.71 -34.50
CA LYS A 31 -17.89 -12.84 -35.40
C LYS A 31 -16.83 -12.37 -36.39
N ILE A 32 -15.56 -12.38 -35.97
CA ILE A 32 -14.43 -11.96 -36.82
C ILE A 32 -14.03 -13.05 -37.83
N SER A 33 -14.48 -14.30 -37.66
CA SER A 33 -14.11 -15.42 -38.54
C SER A 33 -14.77 -15.38 -39.94
N ASP A 34 -15.90 -14.69 -40.12
CA ASP A 34 -16.64 -14.70 -41.39
C ASP A 34 -16.44 -13.45 -42.26
N VAL A 35 -15.72 -12.44 -41.76
CA VAL A 35 -15.44 -11.20 -42.53
C VAL A 35 -14.25 -11.39 -43.50
N PHE A 36 -13.46 -12.47 -43.34
CA PHE A 36 -12.25 -12.70 -44.12
C PHE A 36 -12.36 -13.79 -45.20
N SER A 37 -13.55 -14.38 -45.42
CA SER A 37 -13.67 -15.53 -46.34
C SER A 37 -14.32 -15.28 -47.70
N GLU A 38 -14.72 -14.04 -48.03
CA GLU A 38 -15.15 -13.69 -49.40
C GLU A 38 -14.82 -12.23 -49.77
N ASP A 39 -13.55 -11.93 -50.07
CA ASP A 39 -13.19 -11.16 -51.28
C ASP A 39 -11.70 -11.35 -51.59
N GLY A 40 -11.37 -11.48 -52.87
CA GLY A 40 -10.11 -12.04 -53.33
C GLY A 40 -8.90 -11.09 -53.27
N GLY A 41 -7.72 -11.69 -53.07
CA GLY A 41 -6.47 -11.20 -53.66
C GLY A 41 -5.26 -11.10 -52.72
N SER A 42 -4.24 -11.89 -53.05
CA SER A 42 -2.79 -11.72 -52.80
C SER A 42 -2.20 -11.93 -51.39
N GLU A 43 -1.40 -12.99 -51.33
CA GLU A 43 -0.01 -13.11 -50.84
C GLU A 43 0.31 -13.00 -49.34
N GLU A 44 0.70 -14.18 -48.81
CA GLU A 44 1.82 -14.50 -47.90
C GLU A 44 2.12 -13.56 -46.73
N GLY A 45 1.72 -14.04 -45.55
CA GLY A 45 2.37 -13.77 -44.27
C GLY A 45 2.02 -14.90 -43.30
N GLU A 46 2.94 -15.85 -43.10
CA GLU A 46 2.87 -16.81 -42.00
C GLU A 46 3.18 -16.04 -40.70
N GLU A 47 2.15 -15.42 -40.11
CA GLU A 47 2.10 -15.17 -38.69
C GLU A 47 1.19 -16.24 -38.10
N GLU A 48 1.70 -17.02 -37.14
CA GLU A 48 0.88 -17.86 -36.26
C GLU A 48 -0.08 -16.95 -35.49
N GLN A 49 -1.23 -16.66 -36.11
CA GLN A 49 -2.40 -16.18 -35.41
C GLN A 49 -2.95 -17.38 -34.66
N ASP A 50 -2.80 -17.37 -33.33
CA ASP A 50 -3.65 -18.17 -32.46
C ASP A 50 -5.10 -17.99 -32.95
N GLU A 51 -5.66 -19.02 -33.56
CA GLU A 51 -7.09 -19.05 -33.89
C GLU A 51 -7.81 -18.82 -32.57
N LEU A 52 -8.47 -17.67 -32.43
CA LEU A 52 -9.39 -17.38 -31.34
C LEU A 52 -10.56 -18.36 -31.45
N LEU A 53 -10.37 -19.56 -30.90
CA LEU A 53 -11.37 -20.61 -30.79
C LEU A 53 -12.56 -20.06 -30.00
N ASP A 54 -13.78 -20.29 -30.49
CA ASP A 54 -14.99 -19.88 -29.76
C ASP A 54 -14.99 -20.58 -28.39
N PRO A 55 -14.93 -19.83 -27.27
CA PRO A 55 -14.87 -20.40 -25.92
C PRO A 55 -16.10 -21.22 -25.53
N PHE A 56 -17.14 -21.22 -26.38
CA PHE A 56 -18.40 -21.90 -26.15
C PHE A 56 -18.71 -22.96 -27.22
N ASP A 57 -17.77 -23.27 -28.12
CA ASP A 57 -17.92 -24.44 -28.99
C ASP A 57 -17.76 -25.72 -28.15
N ILE A 58 -18.73 -26.63 -28.29
CA ILE A 58 -18.76 -27.92 -27.57
C ILE A 58 -17.50 -28.74 -27.89
N ALA A 59 -16.89 -28.54 -29.06
CA ALA A 59 -15.63 -29.19 -29.44
C ALA A 59 -14.39 -28.64 -28.70
N ASN A 60 -14.47 -27.44 -28.13
CA ASN A 60 -13.38 -26.75 -27.43
C ASN A 60 -13.57 -26.72 -25.90
N LEU A 61 -14.67 -27.29 -25.39
CA LEU A 61 -14.89 -27.41 -23.94
C LEU A 61 -13.99 -28.52 -23.37
N PRO A 62 -13.28 -28.27 -22.26
CA PRO A 62 -12.50 -29.31 -21.61
C PRO A 62 -13.40 -30.47 -21.17
N THR A 63 -12.88 -31.68 -21.32
CA THR A 63 -13.53 -32.91 -20.86
C THR A 63 -13.58 -32.97 -19.33
N VAL A 64 -14.43 -33.84 -18.79
CA VAL A 64 -14.52 -34.02 -17.33
C VAL A 64 -13.17 -34.47 -16.75
N GLU A 65 -12.47 -35.35 -17.46
CA GLU A 65 -11.13 -35.80 -17.10
C GLU A 65 -10.12 -34.64 -17.08
N GLU A 66 -10.09 -33.79 -18.11
CA GLU A 66 -9.21 -32.61 -18.15
C GLU A 66 -9.52 -31.63 -17.02
N MET A 67 -10.79 -31.36 -16.74
CA MET A 67 -11.18 -30.50 -15.60
C MET A 67 -10.79 -31.10 -14.25
N MET A 68 -10.81 -32.43 -14.10
CA MET A 68 -10.39 -33.10 -12.87
C MET A 68 -8.87 -33.08 -12.68
N GLU A 69 -8.09 -33.12 -13.77
CA GLU A 69 -6.63 -33.02 -13.73
C GLU A 69 -6.15 -31.64 -13.26
N GLU A 70 -6.93 -30.58 -13.50
CA GLU A 70 -6.63 -29.22 -13.02
C GLU A 70 -6.97 -28.98 -11.53
N LEU A 71 -7.70 -29.90 -10.89
CA LEU A 71 -8.08 -29.73 -9.49
C LEU A 71 -6.87 -30.00 -8.57
N PRO A 72 -6.58 -29.13 -7.60
CA PRO A 72 -5.49 -29.33 -6.63
C PRO A 72 -5.88 -30.44 -5.63
N CYS A 73 -5.78 -31.68 -6.08
CA CYS A 73 -6.19 -32.88 -5.34
C CYS A 73 -5.04 -33.45 -4.51
N GLU A 74 -3.80 -33.11 -4.84
CA GLU A 74 -2.65 -33.46 -4.00
C GLU A 74 -2.67 -32.66 -2.69
N GLU A 75 -2.25 -33.28 -1.59
CA GLU A 75 -2.32 -32.67 -0.25
C GLU A 75 -1.63 -31.31 -0.17
N GLN A 76 -0.48 -31.15 -0.83
CA GLN A 76 0.27 -29.91 -0.85
C GLN A 76 -0.42 -28.84 -1.71
N GLU A 77 -0.90 -29.19 -2.90
CA GLU A 77 -1.61 -28.26 -3.78
C GLU A 77 -2.93 -27.81 -3.16
N HIS A 78 -3.64 -28.73 -2.52
CA HIS A 78 -4.86 -28.45 -1.77
C HIS A 78 -4.59 -27.46 -0.62
N ALA A 79 -3.51 -27.66 0.14
CA ALA A 79 -3.13 -26.74 1.21
C ALA A 79 -2.82 -25.32 0.68
N ILE A 80 -2.11 -25.22 -0.46
CA ILE A 80 -1.83 -23.93 -1.12
C ILE A 80 -3.13 -23.27 -1.60
N ALA A 81 -4.05 -24.05 -2.17
CA ALA A 81 -5.35 -23.55 -2.61
C ALA A 81 -6.19 -23.03 -1.43
N LEU A 82 -6.20 -23.74 -0.29
CA LEU A 82 -6.88 -23.30 0.93
C LEU A 82 -6.27 -22.02 1.50
N GLU A 83 -4.95 -21.88 1.47
CA GLU A 83 -4.28 -20.66 1.93
C GLU A 83 -4.58 -19.47 1.00
N THR A 84 -4.60 -19.70 -0.30
CA THR A 84 -5.04 -18.70 -1.30
C THR A 84 -6.48 -18.27 -1.06
N LEU A 85 -7.36 -19.23 -0.72
CA LEU A 85 -8.75 -18.96 -0.37
C LEU A 85 -8.85 -18.14 0.93
N ALA A 86 -8.06 -18.48 1.95
CA ALA A 86 -8.01 -17.74 3.21
C ALA A 86 -7.58 -16.28 3.01
N GLU A 87 -6.52 -16.07 2.22
CA GLU A 87 -6.07 -14.74 1.81
C GLU A 87 -7.18 -13.98 1.08
N ALA A 88 -7.87 -14.62 0.14
CA ALA A 88 -8.95 -14.01 -0.62
C ALA A 88 -10.13 -13.58 0.29
N TYR A 89 -10.55 -14.42 1.23
CA TYR A 89 -11.58 -14.06 2.22
C TYR A 89 -11.13 -12.89 3.10
N TYR A 90 -9.90 -12.94 3.60
CA TYR A 90 -9.34 -11.89 4.43
C TYR A 90 -9.34 -10.54 3.69
N ASN A 91 -8.81 -10.52 2.46
CA ASN A 91 -8.74 -9.34 1.61
C ASN A 91 -10.13 -8.86 1.16
N ALA A 92 -11.07 -9.77 0.90
CA ALA A 92 -12.45 -9.39 0.58
C ALA A 92 -13.11 -8.68 1.76
N GLY A 93 -12.94 -9.17 3.00
CA GLY A 93 -13.48 -8.51 4.18
C GLY A 93 -12.83 -7.14 4.42
N LEU A 94 -11.52 -7.01 4.16
CA LEU A 94 -10.86 -5.71 4.12
C LEU A 94 -11.51 -4.82 3.05
N ASP A 95 -11.76 -5.32 1.85
CA ASP A 95 -12.37 -4.54 0.78
C ASP A 95 -13.76 -4.02 1.14
N TYR A 96 -14.59 -4.86 1.75
CA TYR A 96 -15.90 -4.44 2.26
C TYR A 96 -15.76 -3.35 3.31
N ARG A 97 -14.91 -3.55 4.33
CA ARG A 97 -14.74 -2.55 5.40
C ARG A 97 -14.12 -1.25 4.89
N GLU A 98 -13.10 -1.37 4.05
CA GLU A 98 -12.18 -0.29 3.72
C GLU A 98 -12.54 0.44 2.45
N LYS A 99 -12.98 -0.26 1.41
CA LYS A 99 -13.30 0.34 0.12
C LYS A 99 -14.78 0.67 0.02
N LEU A 100 -15.63 -0.21 0.55
CA LEU A 100 -17.10 -0.06 0.47
C LEU A 100 -17.71 0.59 1.71
N SER A 101 -16.95 0.66 2.82
CA SER A 101 -17.46 1.08 4.14
C SER A 101 -18.70 0.27 4.56
N ASP A 102 -18.65 -1.02 4.29
CA ASP A 102 -19.70 -1.98 4.64
C ASP A 102 -19.17 -2.92 5.73
N PRO A 103 -19.26 -2.52 7.01
CA PRO A 103 -18.73 -3.33 8.11
C PRO A 103 -19.57 -4.60 8.34
N GLU A 104 -20.84 -4.63 7.89
CA GLU A 104 -21.71 -5.80 8.02
C GLU A 104 -21.27 -6.89 7.04
N GLU A 105 -21.06 -6.55 5.77
CA GLU A 105 -20.53 -7.52 4.81
C GLU A 105 -19.09 -7.93 5.10
N ALA A 106 -18.27 -7.02 5.65
CA ALA A 106 -16.93 -7.38 6.11
C ALA A 106 -16.97 -8.47 7.19
N ILE A 107 -17.86 -8.33 8.18
CA ILE A 107 -18.09 -9.33 9.23
C ILE A 107 -18.54 -10.66 8.60
N ASN A 108 -19.54 -10.64 7.71
CA ASN A 108 -20.06 -11.85 7.07
C ASN A 108 -18.95 -12.64 6.34
N ILE A 109 -18.12 -11.93 5.57
CA ILE A 109 -17.03 -12.53 4.79
C ILE A 109 -15.95 -13.13 5.70
N TRP A 110 -15.60 -12.45 6.79
CA TRP A 110 -14.63 -12.97 7.75
C TRP A 110 -15.20 -14.11 8.60
N GLU A 111 -16.49 -14.12 8.90
CA GLU A 111 -17.15 -15.26 9.55
C GLU A 111 -17.21 -16.48 8.61
N GLU A 112 -17.45 -16.26 7.31
CA GLU A 112 -17.40 -17.32 6.29
C GLU A 112 -16.00 -17.93 6.16
N LEU A 113 -14.94 -17.13 6.34
CA LEU A 113 -13.56 -17.63 6.42
C LEU A 113 -13.44 -18.71 7.50
N PHE A 114 -13.93 -18.44 8.71
CA PHE A 114 -13.89 -19.40 9.82
C PHE A 114 -14.83 -20.60 9.64
N GLU A 115 -15.93 -20.44 8.90
CA GLU A 115 -16.84 -21.56 8.61
C GLU A 115 -16.22 -22.53 7.59
N ARG A 116 -15.49 -22.00 6.61
CA ARG A 116 -14.92 -22.80 5.52
C ARG A 116 -13.55 -23.36 5.81
N LEU A 117 -12.79 -22.73 6.70
CA LEU A 117 -11.41 -23.07 6.98
C LEU A 117 -11.24 -23.38 8.47
N ASP A 118 -10.80 -24.59 8.80
CA ASP A 118 -10.55 -24.99 10.19
C ASP A 118 -9.33 -24.25 10.79
N SER A 119 -8.36 -23.90 9.95
CA SER A 119 -7.15 -23.15 10.32
C SER A 119 -6.56 -22.41 9.12
N SER A 120 -6.02 -21.21 9.34
CA SER A 120 -5.19 -20.48 8.37
C SER A 120 -4.24 -19.52 9.09
N SER A 121 -3.16 -19.12 8.42
CA SER A 121 -2.29 -18.02 8.86
C SER A 121 -3.04 -16.70 9.05
N PHE A 122 -4.17 -16.51 8.35
CA PHE A 122 -5.01 -15.32 8.44
C PHE A 122 -6.00 -15.34 9.61
N HIS A 123 -6.20 -16.48 10.29
CA HIS A 123 -7.14 -16.55 11.42
C HIS A 123 -6.83 -15.57 12.57
N PRO A 124 -5.58 -15.42 13.05
CA PRO A 124 -5.26 -14.47 14.11
C PRO A 124 -5.61 -13.04 13.71
N THR A 125 -5.18 -12.63 12.51
CA THR A 125 -5.42 -11.29 11.98
C THR A 125 -6.91 -11.04 11.73
N THR A 126 -7.63 -12.01 11.18
CA THR A 126 -9.09 -11.94 10.94
C THR A 126 -9.87 -11.81 12.25
N THR A 127 -9.49 -12.58 13.27
CA THR A 127 -10.10 -12.50 14.62
C THR A 127 -9.94 -11.09 15.20
N TYR A 128 -8.75 -10.50 15.03
CA TYR A 128 -8.49 -9.12 15.42
C TYR A 128 -9.30 -8.10 14.60
N GLN A 129 -9.44 -8.30 13.27
CA GLN A 129 -10.27 -7.44 12.43
C GLN A 129 -11.75 -7.47 12.84
N LEU A 130 -12.28 -8.65 13.21
CA LEU A 130 -13.64 -8.77 13.73
C LEU A 130 -13.80 -7.99 15.04
N TYR A 131 -12.88 -8.13 15.99
CA TYR A 131 -12.86 -7.32 17.21
C TYR A 131 -12.94 -5.81 16.91
N ARG A 132 -12.06 -5.32 16.04
CA ARG A 132 -11.99 -3.90 15.66
C ARG A 132 -13.27 -3.42 14.98
N THR A 133 -13.83 -4.24 14.11
CA THR A 133 -15.01 -3.89 13.33
C THR A 133 -16.25 -3.84 14.21
N TYR A 134 -16.43 -4.81 15.12
CA TYR A 134 -17.50 -4.74 16.12
C TYR A 134 -17.32 -3.55 17.07
N LEU A 135 -16.09 -3.27 17.53
CA LEU A 135 -15.81 -2.13 18.40
C LEU A 135 -16.16 -0.80 17.73
N GLN A 136 -15.80 -0.65 16.45
CA GLN A 136 -16.17 0.52 15.65
C GLN A 136 -17.70 0.67 15.57
N ARG A 137 -18.44 -0.39 15.26
CA ARG A 137 -19.90 -0.33 15.18
C ARG A 137 -20.55 0.02 16.52
N GLU A 138 -20.05 -0.56 17.61
CA GLU A 138 -20.54 -0.26 18.97
C GLU A 138 -20.31 1.21 19.34
N THR A 139 -19.17 1.78 18.96
CA THR A 139 -18.80 3.16 19.33
C THR A 139 -19.36 4.22 18.39
N GLU A 140 -19.30 4.01 17.07
CA GLU A 140 -19.70 4.98 16.05
C GLU A 140 -21.19 4.85 15.67
N GLU A 141 -21.72 3.62 15.61
CA GLU A 141 -23.11 3.36 15.20
C GLU A 141 -24.05 3.13 16.39
N GLY A 142 -23.51 2.95 17.61
CA GLY A 142 -24.29 2.53 18.77
C GLY A 142 -24.86 1.12 18.64
N TYR A 143 -24.18 0.26 17.86
CA TYR A 143 -24.60 -1.11 17.60
C TYR A 143 -24.65 -1.94 18.89
N ASN A 144 -25.71 -2.75 19.05
CA ASN A 144 -25.83 -3.73 20.12
C ASN A 144 -26.80 -4.83 19.67
N ASN A 145 -26.39 -6.10 19.80
CA ASN A 145 -27.25 -7.24 19.54
C ASN A 145 -27.32 -8.18 20.76
N PRO A 146 -28.34 -8.07 21.61
CA PRO A 146 -28.44 -8.90 22.83
C PRO A 146 -28.81 -10.37 22.54
N TYR A 147 -29.15 -10.71 21.29
CA TYR A 147 -29.53 -12.07 20.89
C TYR A 147 -28.40 -12.85 20.23
N CYS A 148 -27.22 -12.25 20.08
CA CYS A 148 -26.06 -12.86 19.46
C CYS A 148 -24.83 -12.72 20.38
N GLU A 149 -24.36 -13.83 20.92
CA GLU A 149 -23.21 -13.88 21.83
C GLU A 149 -21.89 -13.51 21.14
N THR A 150 -21.77 -13.80 19.85
CA THR A 150 -20.57 -13.54 19.05
C THR A 150 -20.57 -12.16 18.38
N CYS A 151 -21.70 -11.46 18.37
CA CYS A 151 -21.86 -10.20 17.65
C CYS A 151 -21.47 -8.99 18.50
N ASN A 152 -20.31 -9.02 19.13
CA ASN A 152 -19.78 -7.92 19.94
C ASN A 152 -18.25 -7.96 20.00
N SER A 153 -17.65 -6.81 20.29
CA SER A 153 -16.20 -6.65 20.36
C SER A 153 -15.57 -7.48 21.48
N THR A 154 -16.23 -7.58 22.64
CA THR A 154 -15.71 -8.28 23.81
C THR A 154 -15.46 -9.77 23.51
N TYR A 155 -16.42 -10.42 22.84
CA TYR A 155 -16.28 -11.82 22.44
C TYR A 155 -15.04 -12.04 21.56
N TRP A 156 -14.87 -11.22 20.51
CA TRP A 156 -13.74 -11.37 19.60
C TRP A 156 -12.41 -10.99 20.25
N ALA A 157 -12.38 -10.02 21.16
CA ALA A 157 -11.20 -9.71 21.96
C ALA A 157 -10.77 -10.93 22.80
N ASP A 158 -11.72 -11.58 23.48
CA ASP A 158 -11.47 -12.79 24.26
C ASP A 158 -10.98 -13.94 23.36
N GLN A 159 -11.52 -14.08 22.13
CA GLN A 159 -11.05 -15.09 21.18
C GLN A 159 -9.59 -14.87 20.78
N VAL A 160 -9.15 -13.62 20.57
CA VAL A 160 -7.74 -13.34 20.24
C VAL A 160 -6.83 -13.78 21.38
N VAL A 161 -7.17 -13.41 22.62
CA VAL A 161 -6.36 -13.75 23.81
C VAL A 161 -6.36 -15.26 24.07
N LEU A 162 -7.50 -15.93 23.89
CA LEU A 162 -7.67 -17.35 24.17
C LEU A 162 -7.00 -18.24 23.11
N LYS A 163 -7.19 -17.94 21.82
CA LYS A 163 -6.72 -18.79 20.71
C LYS A 163 -5.30 -18.45 20.27
N TYR A 164 -4.87 -17.20 20.42
CA TYR A 164 -3.57 -16.70 19.93
C TYR A 164 -2.78 -16.01 21.06
N PRO A 165 -2.55 -16.68 22.20
CA PRO A 165 -1.81 -16.09 23.30
C PRO A 165 -0.37 -15.75 22.87
N GLY A 166 0.09 -14.55 23.23
CA GLY A 166 1.43 -14.06 22.86
C GLY A 166 1.56 -13.57 21.40
N SER A 167 0.51 -13.66 20.59
CA SER A 167 0.48 -12.94 19.31
C SER A 167 0.53 -11.43 19.54
N GLU A 168 1.04 -10.69 18.54
CA GLU A 168 1.03 -9.21 18.55
C GLU A 168 -0.37 -8.65 18.89
N TRP A 169 -1.41 -9.30 18.38
CA TRP A 169 -2.82 -8.92 18.57
C TRP A 169 -3.30 -9.14 20.02
N ALA A 170 -2.92 -10.27 20.64
CA ALA A 170 -3.26 -10.54 22.03
C ALA A 170 -2.55 -9.57 22.98
N ILE A 171 -1.31 -9.19 22.66
CA ILE A 171 -0.56 -8.20 23.42
C ILE A 171 -1.23 -6.82 23.30
N LEU A 172 -1.61 -6.41 22.09
CA LEU A 172 -2.31 -5.14 21.86
C LEU A 172 -3.67 -5.04 22.59
N ILE A 173 -4.42 -6.14 22.65
CA ILE A 173 -5.70 -6.16 23.37
C ILE A 173 -5.46 -6.08 24.88
N ALA A 174 -4.50 -6.83 25.40
CA ALA A 174 -4.19 -6.86 26.82
C ALA A 174 -3.56 -5.54 27.30
N ASN A 175 -2.77 -4.89 26.44
CA ASN A 175 -2.07 -3.66 26.77
C ASN A 175 -1.86 -2.81 25.50
N PRO A 176 -2.82 -1.92 25.18
CA PRO A 176 -2.80 -1.09 23.97
C PRO A 176 -1.58 -0.18 23.84
N ASP A 177 -0.92 0.12 24.96
CA ASP A 177 0.22 1.05 25.04
C ASP A 177 1.60 0.36 24.94
N VAL A 178 1.66 -0.97 24.78
CA VAL A 178 2.94 -1.68 24.71
C VAL A 178 3.48 -1.63 23.29
N LEU A 179 4.29 -0.61 23.03
CA LEU A 179 5.32 -0.63 21.98
C LEU A 179 6.31 -1.78 22.30
N ASP A 180 6.86 -2.43 21.29
CA ASP A 180 7.94 -3.41 21.50
C ASP A 180 9.13 -2.71 22.19
N GLU A 181 9.85 -3.36 23.10
CA GLU A 181 11.01 -2.72 23.78
C GLU A 181 12.06 -2.25 22.76
N GLU A 182 12.19 -2.99 21.65
CA GLU A 182 13.05 -2.64 20.51
C GLU A 182 12.52 -1.44 19.73
N GLU A 183 11.21 -1.28 19.65
CA GLU A 183 10.55 -0.21 18.89
C GLU A 183 10.41 1.08 19.70
N GLU A 184 10.21 1.00 21.02
CA GLU A 184 10.33 2.15 21.93
C GLU A 184 11.78 2.70 21.92
N ALA A 185 12.77 1.82 21.85
CA ALA A 185 14.17 2.21 21.70
C ALA A 185 14.42 2.91 20.35
N TYR A 186 13.87 2.39 19.26
CA TYR A 186 13.94 3.03 17.94
C TYR A 186 13.28 4.41 17.92
N GLU A 187 12.04 4.53 18.41
CA GLU A 187 11.29 5.79 18.41
C GLU A 187 11.94 6.85 19.29
N THR A 188 12.44 6.46 20.47
CA THR A 188 13.19 7.38 21.34
C THR A 188 14.42 7.93 20.63
N GLU A 189 15.15 7.06 19.94
CA GLU A 189 16.34 7.45 19.19
C GLU A 189 16.01 8.28 17.95
N ARG A 190 14.90 7.99 17.26
CA ARG A 190 14.38 8.78 16.13
C ARG A 190 14.13 10.23 16.54
N VAL A 191 13.51 10.45 17.70
CA VAL A 191 13.26 11.80 18.24
C VAL A 191 14.58 12.53 18.55
N GLU A 192 15.57 11.84 19.12
CA GLU A 192 16.91 12.41 19.38
C GLU A 192 17.61 12.77 18.07
N TYR A 193 17.55 11.90 17.06
CA TYR A 193 18.09 12.14 15.71
C TYR A 193 17.44 13.35 15.03
N GLU A 194 16.12 13.46 15.04
CA GLU A 194 15.39 14.59 14.44
C GLU A 194 15.75 15.93 15.11
N SER A 195 15.95 15.92 16.43
CA SER A 195 16.45 17.11 17.14
C SER A 195 17.83 17.54 16.63
N LEU A 196 18.74 16.59 16.36
CA LEU A 196 20.07 16.89 15.85
C LEU A 196 20.03 17.33 14.39
N LEU A 197 19.16 16.74 13.58
CA LEU A 197 18.92 17.16 12.20
C LEU A 197 18.40 18.61 12.13
N SER A 198 17.51 19.00 13.03
CA SER A 198 17.01 20.38 13.14
C SER A 198 18.14 21.39 13.46
N ARG A 199 19.09 21.00 14.33
CA ARG A 199 20.29 21.81 14.62
C ARG A 199 21.23 21.91 13.42
N PHE A 200 21.41 20.81 12.68
CA PHE A 200 22.14 20.80 11.42
C PHE A 200 21.53 21.81 10.41
N TYR A 201 20.21 21.82 10.21
CA TYR A 201 19.55 22.80 9.33
C TYR A 201 19.70 24.24 9.82
N SER A 202 19.78 24.43 11.14
CA SER A 202 20.11 25.72 11.76
C SER A 202 21.60 26.09 11.63
N LYS A 203 22.40 25.28 10.93
CA LYS A 203 23.84 25.42 10.67
C LYS A 203 24.71 25.30 11.91
N ASP A 204 24.21 24.68 12.97
CA ASP A 204 24.99 24.40 14.17
C ASP A 204 25.87 23.15 14.01
N TYR A 205 26.70 23.15 12.96
CA TYR A 205 27.45 21.97 12.53
C TYR A 205 28.46 21.49 13.57
N GLN A 206 29.10 22.42 14.29
CA GLN A 206 30.15 22.08 15.26
C GLN A 206 29.57 21.36 16.48
N ASN A 207 28.48 21.86 17.06
CA ASN A 207 27.87 21.19 18.22
C ASN A 207 27.17 19.91 17.80
N THR A 208 26.50 19.90 16.65
CA THR A 208 25.85 18.70 16.12
C THR A 208 26.87 17.58 15.89
N LEU A 209 28.02 17.87 15.27
CA LEU A 209 29.07 16.88 15.04
C LEU A 209 29.61 16.28 16.35
N LEU A 210 29.88 17.12 17.36
CA LEU A 210 30.37 16.63 18.66
C LEU A 210 29.36 15.72 19.36
N GLU A 211 28.07 16.01 19.26
CA GLU A 211 27.01 15.20 19.87
C GLU A 211 26.82 13.89 19.12
N VAL A 212 26.87 13.92 17.78
CA VAL A 212 26.85 12.71 16.94
C VAL A 212 28.03 11.80 17.24
N GLU A 213 29.25 12.33 17.31
CA GLU A 213 30.45 11.54 17.64
C GLU A 213 30.34 10.89 19.03
N ALA A 214 29.80 11.61 20.01
CA ALA A 214 29.57 11.07 21.36
C ALA A 214 28.50 9.95 21.39
N ILE A 215 27.44 10.07 20.59
CA ILE A 215 26.41 9.02 20.44
C ILE A 215 27.04 7.77 19.83
N LEU A 216 27.77 7.92 18.73
CA LEU A 216 28.44 6.80 18.04
C LEU A 216 29.45 6.08 18.92
N GLU A 217 30.20 6.82 19.77
CA GLU A 217 31.16 6.23 20.71
C GLU A 217 30.46 5.50 21.87
N SER A 218 29.39 6.08 22.41
CA SER A 218 28.71 5.55 23.60
C SER A 218 27.67 4.47 23.30
N ARG A 219 27.08 4.47 22.10
CA ARG A 219 25.98 3.59 21.68
C ARG A 219 26.27 2.92 20.32
N PRO A 220 27.24 1.99 20.23
CA PRO A 220 27.62 1.38 18.95
C PRO A 220 26.57 0.43 18.35
N ASN A 221 25.61 -0.06 19.15
CA ASN A 221 24.51 -0.93 18.71
C ASN A 221 23.19 -0.15 18.51
N ASN A 222 23.28 1.16 18.26
CA ASN A 222 22.11 2.00 18.07
C ASN A 222 21.46 1.72 16.70
N PRO A 223 20.12 1.62 16.62
CA PRO A 223 19.44 1.29 15.36
C PRO A 223 19.64 2.34 14.25
N LEU A 224 20.01 3.57 14.59
CA LEU A 224 20.22 4.69 13.66
C LEU A 224 21.70 5.03 13.42
N VAL A 225 22.65 4.14 13.77
CA VAL A 225 24.11 4.38 13.63
C VAL A 225 24.49 4.93 12.24
N CYS A 226 24.03 4.28 11.17
CA CYS A 226 24.37 4.74 9.82
C CYS A 226 23.79 6.12 9.50
N LYS A 227 22.57 6.42 9.96
CA LYS A 227 21.97 7.76 9.79
C LYS A 227 22.77 8.83 10.58
N TYR A 228 23.28 8.49 11.76
CA TYR A 228 24.18 9.34 12.53
C TYR A 228 25.52 9.57 11.83
N GLU A 229 26.15 8.54 11.30
CA GLU A 229 27.40 8.68 10.54
C GLU A 229 27.21 9.61 9.32
N LEU A 230 26.10 9.47 8.60
CA LEU A 230 25.77 10.38 7.50
C LEU A 230 25.59 11.81 7.97
N LEU A 231 24.83 12.04 9.04
CA LEU A 231 24.64 13.37 9.62
C LEU A 231 25.98 14.00 10.06
N GLY A 232 26.87 13.19 10.64
CA GLY A 232 28.24 13.57 10.97
C GLY A 232 29.02 14.01 9.73
N ALA A 233 29.01 13.20 8.67
CA ALA A 233 29.65 13.55 7.41
C ALA A 233 29.09 14.86 6.82
N GLN A 234 27.76 15.07 6.86
CA GLN A 234 27.15 16.33 6.42
C GLN A 234 27.61 17.53 7.26
N CYS A 235 27.75 17.37 8.58
CA CYS A 235 28.29 18.41 9.45
C CYS A 235 29.75 18.75 9.09
N VAL A 236 30.58 17.73 8.82
CA VAL A 236 31.96 17.92 8.35
C VAL A 236 31.98 18.73 7.06
N GLY A 237 31.14 18.37 6.08
CA GLY A 237 31.00 19.12 4.83
C GLY A 237 30.55 20.57 5.04
N GLY A 238 29.61 20.79 5.97
CA GLY A 238 29.15 22.13 6.37
C GLY A 238 30.28 22.99 6.96
N LEU A 239 31.09 22.42 7.85
CA LEU A 239 32.21 23.11 8.50
C LEU A 239 33.35 23.43 7.53
N THR A 240 33.68 22.51 6.63
CA THR A 240 34.79 22.69 5.70
C THR A 240 34.41 23.49 4.46
N SER A 241 33.11 23.64 4.16
CA SER A 241 32.60 24.40 3.00
C SER A 241 33.19 25.81 2.87
N TYR A 242 33.42 26.51 4.01
CA TYR A 242 33.97 27.86 4.04
C TYR A 242 35.47 27.92 3.74
N THR A 243 36.18 26.82 3.95
CA THR A 243 37.64 26.73 3.72
C THR A 243 37.99 26.35 2.29
N GLY A 244 37.02 25.80 1.54
CA GLY A 244 37.23 25.26 0.19
C GLY A 244 37.92 23.89 0.17
N ASP A 245 38.35 23.39 1.34
CA ASP A 245 38.90 22.06 1.49
C ASP A 245 37.76 21.03 1.59
N ARG A 246 37.70 20.14 0.60
CA ARG A 246 36.68 19.08 0.53
C ARG A 246 37.19 17.72 0.98
N GLU A 247 38.50 17.59 1.22
CA GLU A 247 39.13 16.32 1.58
C GLU A 247 38.51 15.68 2.84
N PRO A 248 38.22 16.43 3.93
CA PRO A 248 37.61 15.83 5.12
C PRO A 248 36.20 15.29 4.87
N TYR A 249 35.42 15.98 4.02
CA TYR A 249 34.07 15.55 3.67
C TYR A 249 34.10 14.27 2.83
N TYR A 250 35.01 14.20 1.86
CA TYR A 250 35.18 13.00 1.03
C TYR A 250 35.60 11.79 1.85
N LYS A 251 36.52 11.99 2.79
CA LYS A 251 36.96 10.92 3.69
C LYS A 251 35.80 10.42 4.56
N ALA A 252 34.99 11.32 5.11
CA ALA A 252 33.83 10.95 5.92
C ALA A 252 32.79 10.15 5.11
N LEU A 253 32.49 10.56 3.86
CA LEU A 253 31.60 9.80 2.99
C LEU A 253 32.17 8.44 2.58
N GLN A 254 33.49 8.34 2.36
CA GLN A 254 34.16 7.07 2.07
C GLN A 254 34.08 6.12 3.27
N GLU A 255 34.25 6.64 4.48
CA GLU A 255 34.15 5.86 5.71
C GLU A 255 32.76 5.20 5.82
N ILE A 256 31.69 5.94 5.55
CA ILE A 256 30.30 5.42 5.52
C ILE A 256 30.15 4.21 4.59
N THR A 257 30.74 4.27 3.39
CA THR A 257 30.67 3.13 2.44
C THR A 257 31.35 1.86 2.96
N THR A 258 32.20 1.97 3.98
CA THR A 258 32.90 0.85 4.61
C THR A 258 32.30 0.43 5.95
N THR A 259 31.77 1.37 6.73
CA THR A 259 31.18 1.12 8.06
C THR A 259 29.72 0.66 7.97
N CYS A 260 29.00 1.11 6.95
CA CYS A 260 27.58 0.80 6.72
C CYS A 260 27.31 0.09 5.38
N PRO A 261 27.97 -1.05 5.09
CA PRO A 261 27.81 -1.74 3.80
C PRO A 261 26.36 -2.21 3.60
N GLU A 262 25.92 -2.26 2.34
CA GLU A 262 24.58 -2.76 1.95
C GLU A 262 23.41 -1.98 2.59
N THR A 263 23.63 -0.71 2.93
CA THR A 263 22.58 0.20 3.41
C THR A 263 22.30 1.31 2.40
N GLU A 264 21.06 1.81 2.38
CA GLU A 264 20.67 2.99 1.59
C GLU A 264 21.55 4.21 1.90
N VAL A 265 22.03 4.32 3.14
CA VAL A 265 22.94 5.39 3.56
C VAL A 265 24.28 5.30 2.84
N ALA A 266 24.83 4.09 2.67
CA ALA A 266 26.05 3.89 1.91
C ALA A 266 25.85 4.13 0.41
N GLU A 267 24.72 3.71 -0.15
CA GLU A 267 24.37 4.01 -1.54
C GLU A 267 24.26 5.52 -1.77
N TYR A 268 23.59 6.22 -0.85
CA TYR A 268 23.48 7.68 -0.87
C TYR A 268 24.85 8.36 -0.76
N ALA A 269 25.71 7.93 0.18
CA ALA A 269 27.07 8.45 0.33
C ALA A 269 27.93 8.22 -0.94
N ALA A 270 27.83 7.03 -1.55
CA ALA A 270 28.49 6.71 -2.80
C ALA A 270 27.99 7.58 -3.96
N SER A 271 26.68 7.84 -4.04
CA SER A 271 26.08 8.72 -5.05
C SER A 271 26.62 10.15 -4.93
N ILE A 272 26.79 10.67 -3.71
CA ILE A 272 27.38 12.00 -3.47
C ILE A 272 28.84 12.02 -3.92
N LEU A 273 29.64 11.01 -3.57
CA LEU A 273 31.04 10.91 -4.00
C LEU A 273 31.16 10.90 -5.53
N GLN A 274 30.27 10.18 -6.22
CA GLN A 274 30.21 10.14 -7.68
C GLN A 274 29.85 11.51 -8.27
N GLN A 275 28.83 12.20 -7.75
CA GLN A 275 28.44 13.54 -8.19
C GLN A 275 29.55 14.57 -8.00
N LEU A 276 30.39 14.40 -6.96
CA LEU A 276 31.53 15.26 -6.66
C LEU A 276 32.79 14.91 -7.48
N GLY A 277 32.67 13.98 -8.43
CA GLY A 277 33.74 13.63 -9.38
C GLY A 277 34.81 12.70 -8.80
N ILE A 278 34.52 12.04 -7.67
CA ILE A 278 35.40 11.04 -7.07
C ILE A 278 34.95 9.68 -7.56
N SER A 279 35.67 9.15 -8.54
CA SER A 279 35.59 7.73 -8.88
C SER A 279 36.30 6.96 -7.76
N LEU A 280 35.53 6.24 -6.94
CA LEU A 280 36.06 5.29 -5.98
C LEU A 280 36.72 4.17 -6.78
N GLY A 281 38.03 4.28 -6.99
CA GLY A 281 38.79 3.32 -7.77
C GLY A 281 38.65 1.92 -7.17
N GLY A 282 37.95 1.06 -7.90
CA GLY A 282 37.90 -0.38 -7.67
C GLY A 282 36.75 -0.88 -6.82
N VAL A 283 35.52 -0.77 -7.33
CA VAL A 283 34.68 -1.93 -7.65
C VAL A 283 33.93 -1.55 -8.92
N GLU A 284 34.15 -2.25 -10.03
CA GLU A 284 33.13 -2.35 -11.07
C GLU A 284 31.97 -3.13 -10.44
N ALA A 285 31.21 -2.45 -9.58
CA ALA A 285 29.86 -2.87 -9.31
C ALA A 285 29.15 -2.54 -10.61
N ILE A 286 28.95 -3.57 -11.41
CA ILE A 286 27.88 -3.61 -12.38
C ILE A 286 26.68 -3.09 -11.59
N VAL A 287 26.27 -1.86 -11.89
CA VAL A 287 24.94 -1.38 -11.50
C VAL A 287 24.01 -2.21 -12.36
N GLU A 288 23.77 -3.45 -11.95
CA GLU A 288 22.44 -3.98 -12.10
C GLU A 288 21.62 -3.04 -11.21
N GLU A 289 20.90 -2.11 -11.84
CA GLU A 289 19.57 -1.76 -11.37
C GLU A 289 18.83 -3.10 -11.21
N LYS A 290 19.05 -3.78 -10.09
CA LYS A 290 17.94 -4.47 -9.48
C LYS A 290 17.11 -3.35 -8.94
N GLU A 291 16.17 -2.89 -9.76
CA GLU A 291 14.95 -2.32 -9.20
C GLU A 291 14.58 -3.26 -8.06
N PRO A 292 14.50 -2.77 -6.80
CA PRO A 292 13.90 -3.60 -5.78
C PRO A 292 12.56 -4.01 -6.37
N GLU A 293 12.30 -5.33 -6.46
CA GLU A 293 10.99 -5.83 -6.85
C GLU A 293 10.01 -5.35 -5.78
N SER A 294 9.54 -4.12 -5.95
CA SER A 294 8.55 -3.53 -5.08
C SER A 294 7.30 -4.35 -5.29
N SER A 295 6.83 -4.98 -4.22
CA SER A 295 5.52 -5.63 -4.18
C SER A 295 4.38 -4.64 -4.51
N PHE A 296 4.65 -3.33 -4.43
CA PHE A 296 3.72 -2.26 -4.77
C PHE A 296 3.76 -1.89 -6.24
N ILE A 297 2.57 -1.69 -6.82
CA ILE A 297 2.37 -1.47 -8.26
C ILE A 297 1.86 -0.04 -8.49
N GLU A 298 2.36 0.66 -9.51
CA GLU A 298 1.80 1.96 -9.89
C GLU A 298 0.42 1.80 -10.53
N SER A 299 -0.59 2.47 -9.97
CA SER A 299 -1.98 2.35 -10.41
C SER A 299 -2.66 3.71 -10.50
N LEU A 300 -2.46 4.45 -11.59
CA LEU A 300 -2.91 5.86 -11.75
C LEU A 300 -4.44 6.03 -11.63
N GLU A 301 -5.20 5.13 -12.25
CA GLU A 301 -6.66 5.23 -12.42
C GLU A 301 -7.47 4.55 -11.32
N LYS A 302 -6.82 3.80 -10.42
CA LYS A 302 -7.53 3.14 -9.32
C LYS A 302 -7.98 4.16 -8.28
N SER A 303 -8.96 3.79 -7.46
CA SER A 303 -9.29 4.59 -6.28
C SER A 303 -8.07 4.67 -5.35
N HIS A 304 -7.82 5.88 -4.83
CA HIS A 304 -6.72 6.17 -3.91
C HIS A 304 -7.25 6.70 -2.58
N TYR A 305 -6.43 6.55 -1.56
CA TYR A 305 -6.63 7.05 -0.21
C TYR A 305 -5.47 7.95 0.15
N PHE A 306 -5.73 8.92 1.02
CA PHE A 306 -4.67 9.65 1.71
C PHE A 306 -4.50 9.03 3.08
N ALA A 307 -3.29 8.60 3.40
CA ALA A 307 -2.94 7.92 4.64
C ALA A 307 -2.05 8.81 5.50
N ILE A 308 -2.32 8.81 6.80
CA ILE A 308 -1.47 9.39 7.85
C ILE A 308 -1.11 8.24 8.78
N LEU A 309 0.18 7.93 8.90
CA LEU A 309 0.70 7.00 9.89
C LEU A 309 1.00 7.76 11.18
N ILE A 310 0.35 7.33 12.24
CA ILE A 310 0.44 7.93 13.58
C ILE A 310 0.93 6.86 14.55
N PRO A 311 1.97 7.14 15.33
CA PRO A 311 2.39 6.26 16.40
C PRO A 311 1.26 5.99 17.40
N VAL A 312 1.07 4.74 17.81
CA VAL A 312 0.04 4.34 18.78
C VAL A 312 0.51 4.73 20.18
N GLU A 313 -0.13 5.73 20.77
CA GLU A 313 0.03 6.19 22.16
C GLU A 313 -1.34 6.20 22.85
N ALA A 314 -1.39 6.31 24.19
CA ALA A 314 -2.61 6.22 25.02
C ALA A 314 -3.78 7.18 24.65
N SER A 315 -3.57 8.11 23.72
CA SER A 315 -4.61 8.98 23.12
C SER A 315 -4.46 9.20 21.61
N SER A 316 -3.69 8.38 20.91
CA SER A 316 -3.28 8.64 19.53
C SER A 316 -4.42 8.50 18.53
N GLY A 317 -4.43 9.36 17.52
CA GLY A 317 -5.23 9.21 16.31
C GLY A 317 -6.62 9.83 16.39
N GLU A 318 -7.24 9.95 17.56
CA GLU A 318 -8.59 10.51 17.67
C GLU A 318 -8.60 12.04 17.48
N SER A 319 -7.58 12.73 18.01
CA SER A 319 -7.33 14.16 17.79
C SER A 319 -7.04 14.43 16.31
N GLU A 320 -6.20 13.60 15.70
CA GLU A 320 -5.76 13.76 14.32
C GLU A 320 -6.93 13.46 13.37
N LYS A 321 -7.74 12.44 13.67
CA LYS A 321 -8.99 12.11 12.96
C LYS A 321 -9.98 13.27 13.05
N ALA A 322 -10.15 13.87 14.23
CA ALA A 322 -11.03 15.02 14.42
C ALA A 322 -10.54 16.24 13.63
N LYS A 323 -9.26 16.60 13.71
CA LYS A 323 -8.66 17.70 12.94
C LYS A 323 -8.77 17.46 11.42
N THR A 324 -8.51 16.23 10.97
CA THR A 324 -8.71 15.82 9.57
C THR A 324 -10.17 15.98 9.15
N SER A 325 -11.12 15.63 10.04
CA SER A 325 -12.55 15.80 9.79
C SER A 325 -12.94 17.27 9.63
N ASP A 326 -12.44 18.14 10.50
CA ASP A 326 -12.74 19.57 10.46
C ASP A 326 -12.11 20.23 9.24
N PHE A 327 -10.87 19.88 8.90
CA PHE A 327 -10.23 20.28 7.65
C PHE A 327 -11.06 19.87 6.41
N ASN A 328 -11.57 18.63 6.40
CA ASN A 328 -12.41 18.14 5.30
C ASN A 328 -13.72 18.91 5.18
N LYS A 329 -14.35 19.31 6.30
CA LYS A 329 -15.56 20.14 6.29
C LYS A 329 -15.30 21.54 5.78
N GLU A 330 -14.09 22.08 5.96
CA GLU A 330 -13.76 23.45 5.55
C GLU A 330 -13.33 23.52 4.07
N TYR A 331 -12.42 22.64 3.65
CA TYR A 331 -11.81 22.71 2.31
C TYR A 331 -12.38 21.70 1.30
N PHE A 332 -12.98 20.61 1.77
CA PHE A 332 -13.41 19.49 0.92
C PHE A 332 -14.88 19.06 1.15
N ASN A 333 -15.72 19.95 1.71
CA ASN A 333 -17.10 19.63 2.12
C ASN A 333 -17.94 19.00 1.00
N SER A 334 -17.77 19.49 -0.24
CA SER A 334 -18.52 19.01 -1.40
C SER A 334 -18.16 17.58 -1.79
N GLN A 335 -17.01 17.06 -1.36
CA GLN A 335 -16.52 15.72 -1.70
C GLN A 335 -17.02 14.64 -0.73
N LYS A 336 -17.61 15.02 0.43
CA LYS A 336 -18.13 14.09 1.43
C LYS A 336 -17.14 12.97 1.80
N LEU A 337 -15.87 13.35 1.97
CA LEU A 337 -14.79 12.42 2.29
C LEU A 337 -15.08 11.72 3.63
N ARG A 338 -14.87 10.41 3.64
CA ARG A 338 -14.95 9.56 4.83
C ARG A 338 -13.56 9.43 5.44
N ILE A 339 -13.51 9.32 6.75
CA ILE A 339 -12.26 9.12 7.48
C ILE A 339 -12.41 7.83 8.26
N THR A 340 -11.56 6.85 7.96
CA THR A 340 -11.45 5.60 8.72
C THR A 340 -10.13 5.58 9.46
N SER A 341 -10.03 4.76 10.50
CA SER A 341 -8.82 4.65 11.30
C SER A 341 -8.59 3.20 11.68
N ASN A 342 -7.45 2.66 11.24
CA ASN A 342 -7.12 1.25 11.39
C ASN A 342 -5.73 1.10 11.95
N LEU A 343 -5.52 0.07 12.76
CA LEU A 343 -4.18 -0.30 13.18
C LEU A 343 -3.48 -0.99 11.98
N LEU A 344 -2.28 -0.53 11.61
CA LEU A 344 -1.46 -1.24 10.63
C LEU A 344 -0.63 -2.33 11.33
N ASN A 345 0.01 -1.96 12.44
CA ASN A 345 0.79 -2.84 13.31
C ASN A 345 0.70 -2.34 14.76
N ARG A 346 1.47 -2.91 15.69
CA ARG A 346 1.40 -2.55 17.12
C ARG A 346 1.69 -1.07 17.42
N THR A 347 2.42 -0.40 16.55
CA THR A 347 3.04 0.89 16.81
C THR A 347 2.52 1.99 15.92
N HIS A 348 1.82 1.64 14.84
CA HIS A 348 1.32 2.59 13.87
C HIS A 348 -0.18 2.36 13.59
N GLN A 349 -0.94 3.41 13.84
CA GLN A 349 -2.31 3.57 13.38
C GLN A 349 -2.31 4.35 12.07
N MET A 350 -3.06 3.86 11.11
CA MET A 350 -3.27 4.52 9.82
C MET A 350 -4.64 5.19 9.81
N ILE A 351 -4.65 6.52 9.77
CA ILE A 351 -5.85 7.29 9.44
C ILE A 351 -5.93 7.41 7.93
N LEU A 352 -7.07 7.01 7.38
CA LEU A 352 -7.32 7.01 5.95
C LEU A 352 -8.45 7.97 5.60
N VAL A 353 -8.18 8.88 4.67
CA VAL A 353 -9.19 9.73 4.04
C VAL A 353 -9.59 9.08 2.71
N LYS A 354 -10.87 8.74 2.58
CA LYS A 354 -11.42 7.95 1.48
C LYS A 354 -12.66 8.59 0.86
N SER A 355 -12.98 8.32 -0.40
CA SER A 355 -12.12 7.79 -1.47
C SER A 355 -11.88 8.88 -2.50
N PHE A 356 -10.68 8.87 -3.10
CA PHE A 356 -10.37 9.70 -4.25
C PHE A 356 -10.44 8.84 -5.51
N PRO A 357 -11.00 9.35 -6.63
CA PRO A 357 -11.23 8.55 -7.82
C PRO A 357 -9.93 8.09 -8.50
N ASN A 358 -8.85 8.87 -8.40
CA ASN A 358 -7.56 8.59 -9.05
C ASN A 358 -6.40 9.27 -8.31
N LYS A 359 -5.17 8.96 -8.75
CA LYS A 359 -3.92 9.50 -8.17
C LYS A 359 -3.94 11.03 -8.13
N THR A 360 -4.35 11.67 -9.21
CA THR A 360 -4.36 13.14 -9.31
C THR A 360 -5.22 13.78 -8.23
N LYS A 361 -6.44 13.27 -7.99
CA LYS A 361 -7.31 13.83 -6.95
C LYS A 361 -6.81 13.60 -5.53
N ALA A 362 -6.19 12.45 -5.29
CA ALA A 362 -5.57 12.19 -4.00
C ALA A 362 -4.32 13.07 -3.78
N MET A 363 -3.52 13.32 -4.82
CA MET A 363 -2.36 14.21 -4.75
C MET A 363 -2.73 15.69 -4.63
N ASP A 364 -3.83 16.12 -5.26
CA ASP A 364 -4.43 17.45 -5.01
C ASP A 364 -4.74 17.60 -3.50
N TYR A 365 -5.40 16.61 -2.92
CA TYR A 365 -5.69 16.59 -1.49
C TYR A 365 -4.42 16.59 -0.63
N TYR A 366 -3.45 15.70 -0.92
CA TYR A 366 -2.16 15.61 -0.23
C TYR A 366 -1.46 16.97 -0.18
N THR A 367 -1.41 17.68 -1.31
CA THR A 367 -0.72 18.97 -1.42
C THR A 367 -1.40 20.04 -0.59
N VAL A 368 -2.74 20.09 -0.58
CA VAL A 368 -3.49 21.06 0.23
C VAL A 368 -3.38 20.72 1.72
N TYR A 369 -3.46 19.44 2.07
CA TYR A 369 -3.38 18.97 3.46
C TYR A 369 -2.01 19.27 4.08
N THR A 370 -0.92 18.84 3.43
CA THR A 370 0.47 19.06 3.90
C THR A 370 0.91 20.53 3.82
N GLY A 371 0.30 21.32 2.92
CA GLY A 371 0.54 22.75 2.80
C GLY A 371 -0.23 23.63 3.80
N ASN A 372 -1.28 23.11 4.44
CA ASN A 372 -2.12 23.91 5.34
C ASN A 372 -1.47 24.07 6.72
N ARG A 373 -1.09 25.30 7.06
CA ARG A 373 -0.51 25.65 8.36
C ARG A 373 -1.49 26.31 9.33
N GLU A 374 -2.73 26.56 8.91
CA GLU A 374 -3.71 27.24 9.75
C GLU A 374 -4.46 26.26 10.64
N MET A 375 -4.92 25.14 10.07
CA MET A 375 -5.65 24.08 10.80
C MET A 375 -4.77 22.89 11.16
N LEU A 376 -3.73 22.61 10.36
CA LEU A 376 -2.98 21.36 10.40
C LEU A 376 -1.51 21.52 10.81
N ILE A 377 -1.12 22.67 11.38
CA ILE A 377 0.27 22.90 11.76
C ILE A 377 0.81 21.83 12.69
N ASP A 378 0.03 21.44 13.70
CA ASP A 378 0.43 20.42 14.67
C ASP A 378 0.75 19.12 13.94
N ILE A 379 -0.19 18.62 13.14
CA ILE A 379 -0.06 17.35 12.39
C ILE A 379 1.09 17.41 11.38
N ASN A 380 1.20 18.50 10.63
CA ASN A 380 2.24 18.67 9.60
C ASN A 380 3.64 18.92 10.21
N SER A 381 3.73 19.23 11.51
CA SER A 381 4.99 19.38 12.24
C SER A 381 5.35 18.19 13.13
N SER A 382 4.45 17.22 13.29
CA SER A 382 4.66 16.02 14.11
C SER A 382 5.65 15.01 13.54
N GLY A 383 6.07 15.16 12.28
CA GLY A 383 6.94 14.17 11.61
C GLY A 383 6.21 12.90 11.16
N TYR A 384 4.86 12.91 11.13
CA TYR A 384 4.08 11.76 10.67
C TYR A 384 4.33 11.47 9.19
N ASN A 385 4.51 10.19 8.88
CA ASN A 385 4.57 9.73 7.50
C ASN A 385 3.18 9.86 6.87
N MET A 386 3.08 10.69 5.84
CA MET A 386 1.86 10.93 5.08
C MET A 386 2.11 10.55 3.63
N PHE A 387 1.20 9.78 3.04
CA PHE A 387 1.32 9.36 1.65
C PHE A 387 -0.04 9.12 1.01
N VAL A 388 -0.04 9.11 -0.32
CA VAL A 388 -1.21 8.68 -1.11
C VAL A 388 -1.00 7.23 -1.51
N ILE A 389 -2.01 6.40 -1.25
CA ILE A 389 -1.96 4.97 -1.49
C ILE A 389 -3.13 4.48 -2.34
N SER A 390 -2.82 3.67 -3.35
CA SER A 390 -3.85 3.03 -4.16
C SER A 390 -4.57 1.95 -3.35
N SER A 391 -5.83 1.72 -3.68
CA SER A 391 -6.63 0.68 -3.02
C SER A 391 -6.03 -0.73 -3.11
N SER A 392 -5.19 -1.03 -4.11
CA SER A 392 -4.44 -2.30 -4.19
C SER A 392 -3.18 -2.29 -3.34
N ASN A 393 -2.38 -1.22 -3.38
CA ASN A 393 -1.16 -1.15 -2.58
C ASN A 393 -1.46 -1.04 -1.09
N PHE A 394 -2.64 -0.53 -0.72
CA PHE A 394 -3.11 -0.56 0.65
C PHE A 394 -3.29 -1.99 1.18
N ILE A 395 -3.83 -2.91 0.37
CA ILE A 395 -3.94 -4.33 0.75
C ILE A 395 -2.54 -4.92 0.91
N GLU A 396 -1.66 -4.66 -0.07
CA GLU A 396 -0.29 -5.17 -0.04
C GLU A 396 0.47 -4.67 1.19
N LEU A 397 0.37 -3.38 1.49
CA LEU A 397 0.99 -2.75 2.66
C LEU A 397 0.46 -3.36 3.97
N PHE A 398 -0.82 -3.72 3.99
CA PHE A 398 -1.41 -4.38 5.15
C PHE A 398 -0.93 -5.84 5.30
N LYS A 399 -0.64 -6.52 4.19
CA LYS A 399 -0.16 -7.91 4.15
C LYS A 399 1.29 -8.00 4.59
N ASN A 400 2.17 -7.18 3.99
CA ASN A 400 3.61 -7.25 4.19
C ASN A 400 4.11 -6.35 5.33
N LYS A 401 3.31 -5.36 5.77
CA LYS A 401 3.64 -4.35 6.79
C LYS A 401 4.88 -3.52 6.45
N ASP A 402 5.23 -3.44 5.17
CA ASP A 402 6.43 -2.78 4.68
C ASP A 402 6.20 -1.26 4.50
N ILE A 403 6.23 -0.53 5.63
CA ILE A 403 6.02 0.92 5.66
C ILE A 403 7.15 1.67 4.97
N GLU A 404 8.40 1.26 5.22
CA GLU A 404 9.58 1.91 4.66
C GLU A 404 9.59 1.71 3.13
N GLY A 405 9.45 0.48 2.65
CA GLY A 405 9.38 0.20 1.21
C GLY A 405 8.22 0.90 0.51
N TYR A 406 7.06 1.05 1.17
CA TYR A 406 5.98 1.84 0.59
C TYR A 406 6.28 3.35 0.55
N THR A 407 6.99 3.86 1.56
CA THR A 407 7.39 5.26 1.61
C THR A 407 8.35 5.59 0.47
N ASP A 408 9.29 4.69 0.17
CA ASP A 408 10.21 4.84 -0.96
C ASP A 408 9.48 4.75 -2.29
N PHE A 409 8.58 3.77 -2.44
CA PHE A 409 7.70 3.68 -3.59
C PHE A 409 6.87 4.97 -3.79
N PHE A 410 6.33 5.55 -2.72
CA PHE A 410 5.61 6.81 -2.80
C PHE A 410 6.52 7.97 -3.24
N ASN A 411 7.70 8.09 -2.66
CA ASN A 411 8.68 9.12 -3.02
C ASN A 411 9.08 9.03 -4.49
N GLU A 412 9.33 7.82 -4.99
CA GLU A 412 9.73 7.57 -6.37
C GLU A 412 8.58 7.81 -7.35
N TYR A 413 7.43 7.19 -7.14
CA TYR A 413 6.37 7.16 -8.16
C TYR A 413 5.36 8.30 -8.02
N TYR A 414 5.23 8.95 -6.85
CA TYR A 414 4.24 10.01 -6.63
C TYR A 414 4.88 11.40 -6.47
N LEU A 415 6.08 11.49 -5.91
CA LEU A 415 6.74 12.78 -5.64
C LEU A 415 7.85 13.15 -6.63
N SER A 416 8.49 12.17 -7.29
CA SER A 416 9.57 12.45 -8.24
C SER A 416 9.09 13.20 -9.49
N GLU A 417 9.98 13.98 -10.12
CA GLU A 417 9.66 14.72 -11.36
C GLU A 417 9.31 13.81 -12.56
N LYS A 418 9.70 12.53 -12.52
CA LYS A 418 9.31 11.54 -13.55
C LYS A 418 7.79 11.35 -13.61
N SER A 419 7.10 11.42 -12.47
CA SER A 419 5.63 11.27 -12.38
C SER A 419 4.84 12.41 -13.05
N LYS A 420 5.46 13.58 -13.28
CA LYS A 420 4.84 14.75 -13.93
C LYS A 420 4.93 14.71 -15.46
N GLN A 421 5.61 13.72 -16.03
CA GLN A 421 5.89 13.63 -17.47
C GLN A 421 5.24 12.43 -18.18
N SER A 422 4.54 11.53 -17.49
CA SER A 422 3.79 10.48 -18.18
C SER A 422 2.49 11.06 -18.77
N PRO A 423 2.26 10.90 -20.10
CA PRO A 423 1.15 11.50 -20.81
C PRO A 423 -0.23 10.92 -20.45
#